data_AF-A0A150H1N8-F1
#
_entry.id   AF-A0A150H1N8-F1
#
_cell.length_a   1.000
_cell.length_b   1.000
_cell.length_c   1.000
_cell.angle_alpha   90.00
_cell.angle_beta   90.00
_cell.angle_gamma   90.00
#
_symmetry.space_group_name_H-M   'P 1'
#
loop_
_entity.id
_entity.type
_entity.pdbx_description
1 polymer ?
#
loop_
_entity_poly.entity_id
_entity_poly.type
_entity_poly.pdbx_seq_one_letter_code
_entity_poly.pdbx_strand_id
1 'polypeptide(L)'
;MVAKLVRTQPELLTVALGEWYQFLTGYGLTDEGVWKVLRHCPRLLLGPEGGTANTPYNAGAAIVFLKSYGWTDEAVLERVLPCYPEVLAARPEQLQAAVDFLRSRKFGDEAIRRMVLTFPPLLTGPYNDSLFALIDRIRASAHNKYVVSGSYHV
;
A
#
# COMPACT_ATOMS: atom_id res chain seq x y z
N MET A 1 22.01 17.62 5.23
CA MET A 1 20.77 16.79 5.35
C MET A 1 20.95 15.41 4.69
N VAL A 2 21.38 15.35 3.43
CA VAL A 2 21.73 14.10 2.72
C VAL A 2 22.76 13.24 3.47
N ALA A 3 23.80 13.86 4.05
CA ALA A 3 24.82 13.14 4.82
C ALA A 3 24.27 12.37 6.05
N LYS A 4 23.16 12.82 6.66
CA LYS A 4 22.54 12.11 7.79
C LYS A 4 21.77 10.89 7.30
N LEU A 5 21.05 11.02 6.18
CA LEU A 5 20.31 9.94 5.53
C LEU A 5 21.24 8.81 5.06
N VAL A 6 22.36 9.19 4.42
CA VAL A 6 23.39 8.26 3.93
C VAL A 6 24.11 7.55 5.08
N ARG A 7 24.35 8.24 6.20
CA ARG A 7 24.93 7.60 7.40
C ARG A 7 24.00 6.56 8.02
N THR A 8 22.70 6.80 8.00
CA THR A 8 21.72 5.85 8.53
C THR A 8 21.42 4.73 7.55
N GLN A 9 21.51 4.98 6.24
CA GLN A 9 21.17 4.04 5.17
C GLN A 9 22.09 4.24 3.96
N PRO A 10 23.29 3.66 3.97
CA PRO A 10 24.27 3.82 2.90
C PRO A 10 23.79 3.22 1.56
N GLU A 11 22.89 2.22 1.63
CA GLU A 11 22.25 1.58 0.47
C GLU A 11 21.46 2.57 -0.39
N LEU A 12 21.03 3.72 0.16
CA LEU A 12 20.36 4.75 -0.64
C LEU A 12 21.27 5.37 -1.72
N LEU A 13 22.59 5.22 -1.59
CA LEU A 13 23.54 5.66 -2.61
C LEU A 13 23.51 4.78 -3.87
N THR A 14 22.94 3.58 -3.80
CA THR A 14 22.82 2.68 -4.96
C THR A 14 21.57 2.97 -5.79
N VAL A 15 20.72 3.89 -5.34
CA VAL A 15 19.44 4.23 -5.97
C VAL A 15 19.56 5.55 -6.73
N ALA A 16 18.88 5.68 -7.87
CA ALA A 16 18.84 6.91 -8.66
C ALA A 16 17.99 7.99 -7.97
N LEU A 17 18.51 8.59 -6.89
CA LEU A 17 17.80 9.58 -6.07
C LEU A 17 17.30 10.79 -6.87
N GLY A 18 18.02 11.18 -7.93
CA GLY A 18 17.60 12.26 -8.84
C GLY A 18 16.31 11.94 -9.60
N GLU A 19 16.18 10.71 -10.11
CA GLU A 19 14.97 10.25 -10.81
C GLU A 19 13.79 10.17 -9.83
N TRP A 20 14.02 9.68 -8.61
CA TRP A 20 13.00 9.63 -7.57
C TRP A 20 12.54 11.01 -7.15
N TYR A 21 13.46 11.97 -7.00
CA TYR A 21 13.11 13.35 -6.70
C TYR A 21 12.27 13.98 -7.84
N GLN A 22 12.67 13.80 -9.10
CA GLN A 22 11.90 14.28 -10.25
C GLN A 22 10.53 13.63 -10.36
N PHE A 23 10.43 12.33 -10.10
CA PHE A 23 9.17 11.60 -10.11
C PHE A 23 8.21 12.11 -9.03
N LEU A 24 8.67 12.23 -7.79
CA LEU A 24 7.82 12.63 -6.67
C LEU A 24 7.39 14.10 -6.78
N THR A 25 8.31 14.99 -7.17
CA THR A 25 7.96 16.40 -7.43
C THR A 25 7.06 16.54 -8.66
N GLY A 26 7.33 15.79 -9.72
CA GLY A 26 6.48 15.72 -10.92
C GLY A 26 5.07 15.17 -10.65
N TYR A 27 4.91 14.32 -9.64
CA TYR A 27 3.61 13.85 -9.16
C TYR A 27 2.87 14.88 -8.30
N GLY A 28 3.57 15.90 -7.78
CA GLY A 28 2.97 17.01 -7.02
C GLY A 28 3.41 17.11 -5.56
N LEU A 29 4.38 16.30 -5.09
CA LEU A 29 4.95 16.50 -3.75
C LEU A 29 5.80 17.77 -3.69
N THR A 30 5.70 18.49 -2.59
CA THR A 30 6.64 19.58 -2.28
C THR A 30 8.02 19.00 -1.94
N ASP A 31 9.07 19.81 -2.06
CA ASP A 31 10.44 19.43 -1.67
C ASP A 31 10.51 18.82 -0.26
N GLU A 32 9.84 19.45 0.70
CA GLU A 32 9.76 18.94 2.07
C GLU A 32 9.06 17.58 2.14
N GLY A 33 7.96 17.42 1.40
CA GLY A 33 7.24 16.15 1.29
C GLY A 33 8.12 15.04 0.74
N VAL A 34 8.88 15.31 -0.32
CA VAL A 34 9.84 14.36 -0.89
C VAL A 34 10.85 13.92 0.16
N TRP A 35 11.49 14.86 0.86
CA TRP A 35 12.47 14.53 1.90
C TRP A 35 11.87 13.74 3.06
N LYS A 36 10.61 14.00 3.41
CA LYS A 36 9.89 13.26 4.44
C LYS A 36 9.68 11.80 4.01
N VAL A 37 9.22 11.57 2.79
CA VAL A 37 9.04 10.21 2.22
C VAL A 37 10.38 9.48 2.17
N LEU A 38 11.43 10.11 1.62
CA LEU A 38 12.76 9.49 1.51
C LEU A 38 13.36 9.13 2.87
N ARG A 39 13.10 9.94 3.91
CA ARG A 39 13.62 9.71 5.27
C ARG A 39 12.88 8.62 6.03
N HIS A 40 11.55 8.65 5.97
CA HIS A 40 10.73 7.78 6.80
C HIS A 40 10.39 6.46 6.12
N CYS A 41 10.48 6.41 4.78
CA CYS A 41 10.04 5.26 4.00
C CYS A 41 11.07 4.83 2.95
N PRO A 42 12.29 4.47 3.38
CA PRO A 42 13.37 4.06 2.49
C PRO A 42 13.07 2.77 1.72
N ARG A 43 12.13 1.95 2.22
CA ARG A 43 11.62 0.77 1.51
C ARG A 43 10.96 1.10 0.18
N LEU A 44 10.44 2.33 0.01
CA LEU A 44 9.96 2.79 -1.29
C LEU A 44 11.05 2.73 -2.36
N LEU A 45 12.29 3.03 -1.97
CA LEU A 45 13.45 3.14 -2.86
C LEU A 45 14.19 1.80 -2.99
N LEU A 46 14.38 1.13 -1.85
CA LEU A 46 15.17 -0.09 -1.77
C LEU A 46 14.39 -1.34 -2.19
N GLY A 47 13.05 -1.25 -2.25
CA GLY A 47 12.19 -2.39 -2.53
C GLY A 47 12.09 -3.36 -1.35
N PRO A 48 11.49 -4.54 -1.56
CA PRO A 48 11.41 -5.60 -0.55
C PRO A 48 12.81 -6.16 -0.21
N GLU A 49 12.99 -6.62 1.03
CA GLU A 49 14.29 -7.09 1.55
C GLU A 49 14.90 -8.19 0.67
N GLY A 50 16.18 -8.00 0.27
CA GLY A 50 16.91 -8.93 -0.61
C GLY A 50 16.55 -8.83 -2.09
N GLY A 51 15.69 -7.89 -2.49
CA GLY A 51 15.27 -7.65 -3.87
C GLY A 51 16.09 -6.59 -4.60
N THR A 52 15.79 -6.40 -5.89
CA THR A 52 16.28 -5.27 -6.68
C THR A 52 15.69 -3.96 -6.17
N ALA A 53 16.48 -2.89 -6.14
CA ALA A 53 15.99 -1.54 -5.84
C ALA A 53 14.76 -1.20 -6.68
N ASN A 54 13.81 -0.51 -6.06
CA ASN A 54 12.60 -0.08 -6.74
C ASN A 54 12.90 1.09 -7.69
N THR A 55 12.03 1.27 -8.69
CA THR A 55 12.17 2.34 -9.68
C THR A 55 10.95 3.25 -9.66
N PRO A 56 11.10 4.52 -10.08
CA PRO A 56 9.94 5.41 -10.28
C PRO A 56 8.90 4.83 -11.24
N TYR A 57 9.34 4.06 -12.25
CA TYR A 57 8.45 3.35 -13.16
C TYR A 57 7.55 2.35 -12.42
N ASN A 58 8.13 1.50 -11.56
CA ASN A 58 7.38 0.52 -10.79
C ASN A 58 6.41 1.19 -9.81
N ALA A 59 6.85 2.26 -9.14
CA ALA A 59 5.97 3.05 -8.28
C ALA A 59 4.81 3.67 -9.06
N GLY A 60 5.07 4.19 -10.26
CA GLY A 60 4.04 4.67 -11.17
C GLY A 60 3.05 3.57 -11.58
N ALA A 61 3.54 2.36 -11.88
CA ALA A 61 2.69 1.22 -12.19
C ALA A 61 1.80 0.81 -10.99
N ALA A 62 2.35 0.84 -9.77
CA ALA A 62 1.57 0.61 -8.55
C ALA A 62 0.49 1.70 -8.35
N ILE A 63 0.80 2.97 -8.63
CA ILE A 63 -0.20 4.05 -8.60
C ILE A 63 -1.30 3.78 -9.63
N VAL A 64 -0.97 3.43 -10.87
CA VAL A 64 -1.96 3.08 -11.90
C VAL A 64 -2.84 1.91 -11.45
N PHE A 65 -2.24 0.89 -10.82
CA PHE A 65 -2.99 -0.20 -10.21
C PHE A 65 -3.98 0.30 -9.16
N LEU A 66 -3.54 1.13 -8.20
CA LEU A 66 -4.41 1.70 -7.17
C LEU A 66 -5.55 2.52 -7.79
N LYS A 67 -5.26 3.30 -8.83
CA LYS A 67 -6.28 4.09 -9.56
C LYS A 67 -7.36 3.20 -10.19
N SER A 68 -7.02 1.98 -10.63
CA SER A 68 -8.02 1.02 -11.12
C SER A 68 -9.01 0.55 -10.03
N TYR A 69 -8.67 0.70 -8.74
CA TYR A 69 -9.56 0.47 -7.59
C TYR A 69 -10.21 1.76 -7.06
N GLY A 70 -10.07 2.88 -7.78
CA GLY A 70 -10.77 4.13 -7.49
C GLY A 70 -9.99 5.12 -6.63
N TRP A 71 -8.67 4.96 -6.47
CA TRP A 71 -7.82 6.02 -5.94
C TRP A 71 -7.73 7.19 -6.92
N THR A 72 -7.83 8.43 -6.42
CA THR A 72 -7.56 9.64 -7.20
C THR A 72 -6.10 10.08 -7.00
N ASP A 73 -5.59 10.94 -7.89
CA ASP A 73 -4.22 11.44 -7.76
C ASP A 73 -4.03 12.24 -6.46
N GLU A 74 -5.04 13.02 -6.06
CA GLU A 74 -5.06 13.75 -4.80
C GLU A 74 -5.02 12.79 -3.59
N ALA A 75 -5.80 11.71 -3.62
CA ALA A 75 -5.81 10.73 -2.54
C ALA A 75 -4.46 9.97 -2.45
N VAL A 76 -3.82 9.70 -3.59
CA VAL A 76 -2.47 9.12 -3.60
C VAL A 76 -1.46 10.08 -2.97
N LEU A 77 -1.54 11.37 -3.31
CA LEU A 77 -0.67 12.42 -2.78
C LEU A 77 -0.85 12.64 -1.27
N GLU A 78 -2.10 12.75 -0.82
CA GLU A 78 -2.44 13.12 0.56
C GLU A 78 -2.38 11.95 1.54
N ARG A 79 -2.52 10.71 1.06
CA ARG A 79 -2.65 9.53 1.92
C ARG A 79 -1.68 8.41 1.58
N VAL A 80 -1.58 7.97 0.32
CA VAL A 80 -0.73 6.81 -0.02
C VAL A 80 0.74 7.15 0.17
N LEU A 81 1.22 8.22 -0.44
CA LEU A 81 2.62 8.64 -0.34
C LEU A 81 3.10 8.92 1.09
N PRO A 82 2.35 9.64 1.95
CA PRO A 82 2.80 9.92 3.31
C PRO A 82 2.55 8.79 4.30
N CYS A 83 1.52 7.96 4.13
CA CYS A 83 1.11 6.97 5.13
C CYS A 83 1.38 5.51 4.72
N TYR A 84 1.35 5.21 3.43
CA TYR A 84 1.49 3.84 2.90
C TYR A 84 2.45 3.73 1.69
N PRO A 85 3.62 4.40 1.69
CA PRO A 85 4.53 4.40 0.54
C PRO A 85 5.10 3.01 0.24
N GLU A 86 5.12 2.09 1.20
CA GLU A 86 5.49 0.69 0.98
C GLU A 86 4.58 -0.02 -0.04
N VAL A 87 3.34 0.45 -0.23
CA VAL A 87 2.45 -0.09 -1.26
C VAL A 87 2.98 0.20 -2.66
N LEU A 88 3.67 1.32 -2.83
CA LEU A 88 4.31 1.72 -4.09
C LEU A 88 5.67 1.03 -4.30
N ALA A 89 6.15 0.29 -3.30
CA ALA A 89 7.34 -0.58 -3.42
C ALA A 89 7.00 -1.96 -4.00
N ALA A 90 5.72 -2.34 -4.01
CA ALA A 90 5.28 -3.61 -4.54
C ALA A 90 5.12 -3.56 -6.06
N ARG A 91 5.41 -4.69 -6.70
CA ARG A 91 5.20 -4.83 -8.14
C ARG A 91 3.72 -5.03 -8.46
N PRO A 92 3.22 -4.59 -9.63
CA PRO A 92 1.84 -4.81 -10.03
C PRO A 92 1.40 -6.27 -9.95
N GLU A 93 2.29 -7.23 -10.24
CA GLU A 93 1.98 -8.66 -10.14
C GLU A 93 1.73 -9.11 -8.69
N GLN A 94 2.45 -8.50 -7.74
CA GLN A 94 2.26 -8.78 -6.31
C GLN A 94 0.93 -8.19 -5.83
N LEU A 95 0.61 -6.97 -6.25
CA LEU A 95 -0.67 -6.31 -5.95
C LEU A 95 -1.85 -7.05 -6.61
N GLN A 96 -1.65 -7.65 -7.78
CA GLN A 96 -2.68 -8.45 -8.44
C GLN A 96 -2.85 -9.81 -7.77
N ALA A 97 -1.76 -10.51 -7.41
CA ALA A 97 -1.81 -11.77 -6.68
C ALA A 97 -2.54 -11.62 -5.34
N ALA A 98 -2.32 -10.49 -4.67
CA ALA A 98 -3.04 -10.03 -3.50
C ALA A 98 -4.56 -9.98 -3.69
N VAL A 99 -5.01 -9.33 -4.76
CA VAL A 99 -6.43 -9.25 -5.11
C VAL A 99 -6.99 -10.62 -5.49
N ASP A 100 -6.27 -11.40 -6.28
CA ASP A 100 -6.73 -12.72 -6.72
C ASP A 100 -6.85 -13.69 -5.54
N PHE A 101 -5.97 -13.55 -4.55
CA PHE A 101 -6.11 -14.25 -3.28
C PHE A 101 -7.42 -13.88 -2.57
N LEU A 102 -7.76 -12.59 -2.46
CA LEU A 102 -9.04 -12.16 -1.87
C LEU A 102 -10.25 -12.69 -2.65
N ARG A 103 -10.19 -12.68 -3.99
CA ARG A 103 -11.22 -13.26 -4.85
C ARG A 103 -11.39 -14.75 -4.59
N SER A 104 -10.29 -15.50 -4.42
CA SER A 104 -10.33 -16.94 -4.10
C SER A 104 -11.07 -17.23 -2.78
N ARG A 105 -11.08 -16.26 -1.85
CA ARG A 105 -11.79 -16.31 -0.56
C ARG A 105 -13.22 -15.76 -0.61
N LYS A 106 -13.79 -15.64 -1.81
CA LYS A 106 -15.19 -15.22 -2.06
C LYS A 106 -15.50 -13.77 -1.67
N PHE A 107 -14.50 -12.90 -1.56
CA PHE A 107 -14.75 -11.47 -1.51
C PHE A 107 -15.20 -10.98 -2.90
N GLY A 108 -16.33 -10.28 -2.97
CA GLY A 108 -16.77 -9.64 -4.20
C GLY A 108 -15.95 -8.39 -4.54
N ASP A 109 -15.89 -8.02 -5.82
CA ASP A 109 -15.02 -6.93 -6.29
C ASP A 109 -15.29 -5.60 -5.59
N GLU A 110 -16.54 -5.25 -5.27
CA GLU A 110 -16.86 -4.02 -4.54
C GLU A 110 -16.42 -4.05 -3.06
N ALA A 111 -16.35 -5.24 -2.45
CA ALA A 111 -15.79 -5.39 -1.11
C ALA A 111 -14.27 -5.22 -1.16
N ILE A 112 -13.61 -5.84 -2.15
CA ILE A 112 -12.16 -5.71 -2.37
C ILE A 112 -11.80 -4.25 -2.62
N ARG A 113 -12.53 -3.56 -3.48
CA ARG A 113 -12.35 -2.14 -3.76
C ARG A 113 -12.40 -1.29 -2.49
N ARG A 114 -13.44 -1.48 -1.66
CA ARG A 114 -13.56 -0.77 -0.37
C ARG A 114 -12.40 -1.09 0.57
N MET A 115 -11.96 -2.35 0.62
CA MET A 115 -10.82 -2.76 1.44
C MET A 115 -9.53 -2.08 0.98
N VAL A 116 -9.27 -2.04 -0.33
CA VAL A 116 -8.11 -1.36 -0.93
C VAL A 116 -8.11 0.15 -0.66
N LEU A 117 -9.27 0.80 -0.75
CA LEU A 117 -9.40 2.23 -0.43
C LEU A 117 -9.23 2.51 1.06
N THR A 118 -9.70 1.61 1.93
CA THR A 118 -9.66 1.80 3.38
C THR A 118 -8.28 1.48 3.95
N PHE A 119 -7.63 0.41 3.47
CA PHE A 119 -6.39 -0.10 4.06
C PHE A 119 -5.41 -0.66 3.00
N PRO A 120 -4.78 0.20 2.16
CA PRO A 120 -3.83 -0.21 1.12
C PRO A 120 -2.75 -1.22 1.51
N PRO A 121 -2.19 -1.20 2.75
CA PRO A 121 -1.19 -2.19 3.16
C PRO A 121 -1.67 -3.65 3.09
N LEU A 122 -2.98 -3.89 2.96
CA LEU A 122 -3.50 -5.24 2.73
C LEU A 122 -2.93 -5.90 1.45
N LEU A 123 -2.44 -5.10 0.51
CA LEU A 123 -1.89 -5.57 -0.77
C LEU A 123 -0.41 -5.96 -0.70
N THR A 124 0.29 -5.58 0.38
CA THR A 124 1.74 -5.79 0.53
C THR A 124 2.13 -6.60 1.75
N GLY A 125 1.18 -6.85 2.66
CA GLY A 125 1.40 -7.72 3.81
C GLY A 125 1.48 -9.21 3.43
N PRO A 126 2.18 -10.04 4.24
CA PRO A 126 2.07 -11.48 4.09
C PRO A 126 0.63 -11.89 4.37
N TYR A 127 0.02 -12.61 3.43
CA TYR A 127 -1.23 -13.33 3.64
C TYR A 127 -0.99 -14.49 4.61
N ASN A 128 -0.77 -14.17 5.89
CA ASN A 128 -0.63 -15.17 6.93
C ASN A 128 -2.01 -15.60 7.42
N ASP A 129 -2.10 -16.85 7.87
CA ASP A 129 -3.36 -17.44 8.34
C ASP A 129 -3.96 -16.65 9.52
N SER A 130 -3.14 -15.91 10.27
CA SER A 130 -3.56 -15.08 11.40
C SER A 130 -4.44 -13.90 11.01
N LEU A 131 -4.13 -13.19 9.91
CA LEU A 131 -4.98 -12.11 9.39
C LEU A 131 -6.35 -12.65 8.99
N PHE A 132 -6.38 -13.86 8.42
CA PHE A 132 -7.63 -14.49 7.99
C PHE A 132 -8.43 -15.07 9.16
N ALA A 133 -7.77 -15.63 10.18
CA ALA A 133 -8.44 -16.01 11.41
C ALA A 133 -9.15 -14.80 12.06
N LEU A 134 -8.55 -13.60 11.96
CA LEU A 134 -9.16 -12.36 12.41
C LEU A 134 -10.34 -11.94 11.52
N ILE A 135 -10.19 -12.01 10.20
CA ILE A 135 -11.26 -11.70 9.24
C ILE A 135 -12.45 -12.65 9.37
N ASP A 136 -12.21 -13.96 9.53
CA ASP A 136 -13.23 -14.98 9.71
C ASP A 136 -13.93 -14.81 11.06
N ARG A 137 -13.19 -14.47 12.12
CA ARG A 137 -13.79 -14.06 13.40
C ARG A 137 -14.68 -12.84 13.26
N ILE A 138 -14.25 -11.81 12.53
CA ILE A 138 -15.05 -10.61 12.29
C ILE A 138 -16.31 -10.97 11.49
N ARG A 139 -16.19 -11.82 10.48
CA ARG A 139 -17.32 -12.29 9.66
C ARG A 139 -18.33 -13.10 10.49
N ALA A 140 -17.86 -14.02 11.32
CA ALA A 140 -18.68 -14.81 12.23
C ALA A 140 -19.36 -13.94 13.30
N SER A 141 -18.62 -12.99 13.87
CA SER A 141 -19.16 -12.03 14.85
C SER A 141 -20.18 -11.08 14.23
N ALA A 142 -19.98 -10.65 12.99
CA ALA A 142 -20.92 -9.79 12.27
C ALA A 142 -22.20 -10.57 11.94
N HIS A 143 -22.10 -11.83 11.51
CA HIS A 143 -23.27 -12.71 11.34
C HIS A 143 -24.07 -12.88 12.63
N ASN A 144 -23.41 -13.08 13.77
CA ASN A 144 -24.10 -13.20 15.06
C ASN A 144 -24.85 -11.93 15.48
N LYS A 145 -24.34 -10.74 15.13
CA LYS A 145 -25.00 -9.48 15.49
C LYS A 145 -26.35 -9.31 14.77
N TYR A 146 -26.50 -9.82 13.55
CA TYR A 146 -27.77 -9.77 12.81
C TYR A 146 -28.74 -10.88 13.20
N VAL A 147 -28.25 -12.02 13.69
CA VAL A 147 -29.12 -13.08 14.26
C VAL A 147 -29.73 -12.65 15.59
N VAL A 148 -28.95 -11.97 16.45
CA VAL A 148 -29.43 -11.51 17.78
C VAL A 148 -30.35 -10.28 17.68
N SER A 149 -30.26 -9.50 16.60
CA SER A 149 -31.10 -8.31 16.39
C SER A 149 -32.45 -8.61 15.71
N GLY A 150 -32.64 -9.82 15.16
CA GLY A 150 -33.86 -10.25 14.47
C GLY A 150 -34.96 -10.79 15.38
N SER A 151 -34.83 -10.64 16.71
CA SER A 151 -35.76 -11.21 17.70
C SER A 151 -36.49 -10.15 18.53
N TYR A 152 -36.88 -9.03 17.92
CA TYR A 152 -37.92 -8.16 18.49
C TYR A 152 -39.19 -8.29 17.65
N HIS A 153 -39.87 -9.42 17.81
CA HIS A 153 -41.31 -9.48 17.65
C HIS A 153 -41.94 -9.14 19.00
N VAL A 154 -42.49 -7.93 19.11
CA VAL A 154 -43.67 -7.64 19.92
C VAL A 154 -44.54 -6.69 19.11
#